data_AF-A0AAN7JML3-F1
#
_entry.id   AF-A0AAN7JML3-F1
#
_cell.length_a   1.000
_cell.length_b   1.000
_cell.length_c   1.000
_cell.angle_alpha   90.00
_cell.angle_beta   90.00
_cell.angle_gamma   90.00
#
_symmetry.space_group_name_H-M   'P 1'
#
loop_
_entity.id
_entity.type
_entity.pdbx_description
1 polymer ?
#
loop_
_entity_poly.entity_id
_entity_poly.type
_entity_poly.pdbx_seq_one_letter_code
_entity_poly.pdbx_strand_id
1 'polypeptide(L)'
;MVQVLTYSTRHSHATRSNQHSVVKTPGRKLVYLSTKKRTGGPKWPVNGKMIQGQGIGVAWFCRYNLLIGTLVAPSFLGLNDH
;
A
#
# COMPACT_ATOMS: atom_id res chain seq x y z
N MET A 1 1.17 10.05 33.25
CA MET A 1 -0.15 9.53 32.81
C MET A 1 0.03 8.78 31.48
N VAL A 2 -0.56 7.59 31.35
CA VAL A 2 -0.52 6.77 30.13
C VAL A 2 -1.94 6.71 29.56
N GLN A 3 -2.08 6.90 28.25
CA GLN A 3 -3.36 6.79 27.57
C GLN A 3 -3.63 5.32 27.21
N VAL A 4 -4.79 4.79 27.60
CA VAL A 4 -5.24 3.44 27.23
C VAL A 4 -5.70 3.42 25.78
N LEU A 5 -5.34 2.35 25.06
CA LEU A 5 -5.68 2.15 23.66
C LEU A 5 -6.72 1.05 23.50
N THR A 6 -7.78 1.33 22.77
CA THR A 6 -8.84 0.36 22.44
C THR A 6 -8.83 0.04 20.95
N TYR A 7 -9.15 -1.20 20.61
CA TYR A 7 -9.38 -1.58 19.21
C TYR A 7 -10.54 -0.75 18.63
N SER A 8 -10.36 -0.24 17.40
CA SER A 8 -11.38 0.53 16.68
C SER A 8 -12.35 -0.34 15.89
N THR A 9 -12.01 -1.62 15.68
CA THR A 9 -12.81 -2.60 14.95
C THR A 9 -13.39 -3.65 15.92
N ARG A 10 -14.45 -4.37 15.49
CA ARG A 10 -15.12 -5.40 16.29
C ARG A 10 -14.28 -6.66 16.56
N HIS A 11 -13.13 -6.80 15.89
CA HIS A 11 -12.26 -7.96 16.05
C HIS A 11 -11.30 -7.72 17.23
N SER A 12 -11.62 -8.30 18.39
CA SER A 12 -10.91 -8.04 19.65
C SER A 12 -9.61 -8.82 19.84
N HIS A 13 -9.30 -9.79 18.97
CA HIS A 13 -8.14 -10.67 19.16
C HIS A 13 -6.87 -10.15 18.49
N ALA A 14 -5.73 -10.46 19.10
CA ALA A 14 -4.40 -10.15 18.58
C ALA A 14 -3.99 -11.18 17.51
N THR A 15 -4.33 -10.90 16.26
CA THR A 15 -4.00 -11.76 15.10
C THR A 15 -3.12 -11.02 14.10
N ARG A 16 -2.43 -11.77 13.23
CA ARG A 16 -1.55 -11.19 12.19
C ARG A 16 -2.29 -10.26 11.21
N SER A 17 -3.59 -10.45 11.00
CA SER A 17 -4.43 -9.56 10.20
C SER A 17 -4.87 -8.31 10.95
N ASN A 18 -4.90 -8.36 12.29
CA ASN A 18 -5.35 -7.28 13.16
C ASN A 18 -4.15 -6.59 13.84
N GLN A 19 -3.08 -6.37 13.08
CA GLN A 19 -1.94 -5.61 13.56
C GLN A 19 -2.24 -4.11 13.42
N HIS A 20 -1.84 -3.34 14.44
CA HIS A 20 -2.09 -1.92 14.51
C HIS A 20 -0.82 -1.13 14.78
N SER A 21 -0.74 0.07 14.21
CA SER A 21 0.25 1.08 14.58
C SER A 21 -0.39 2.11 15.51
N VAL A 22 0.37 2.53 16.52
CA VAL A 22 -0.06 3.61 17.43
C VAL A 22 0.30 4.94 16.78
N VAL A 23 -0.71 5.76 16.49
CA VAL A 23 -0.52 7.08 15.86
C VAL A 23 -0.98 8.18 16.81
N LYS A 24 -0.14 9.23 16.92
CA LYS A 24 -0.52 10.47 17.59
C LYS A 24 -1.35 11.31 16.62
N THR A 25 -2.59 11.54 16.98
CA THR A 25 -3.48 12.40 16.22
C THR A 25 -3.18 13.88 16.50
N PRO A 26 -3.54 14.81 15.59
CA PRO A 26 -3.44 16.25 15.84
C PRO A 26 -4.17 16.69 17.12
N GLY A 27 -5.23 15.98 17.51
CA GLY A 27 -5.97 16.17 18.75
C GLY A 27 -5.26 15.67 20.02
N ARG A 28 -3.94 15.40 19.96
CA ARG A 28 -3.10 14.90 21.07
C ARG A 28 -3.55 13.56 21.69
N LYS A 29 -4.38 12.79 20.97
CA LYS A 29 -4.81 11.44 21.36
C LYS A 29 -4.02 10.38 20.62
N LEU A 30 -3.59 9.33 21.32
CA LEU A 30 -3.05 8.11 20.73
C LEU A 30 -4.20 7.21 20.26
N VAL A 31 -4.13 6.73 19.02
CA VAL A 31 -5.17 5.91 18.38
C VAL A 31 -4.52 4.74 17.64
N TYR A 32 -5.19 3.57 17.63
CA TYR A 32 -4.79 2.43 16.78
C TYR A 32 -5.28 2.60 15.35
N LEU A 33 -4.34 2.58 14.39
CA LEU A 33 -4.65 2.48 12.97
C LEU A 33 -4.40 1.04 12.48
N SER A 34 -5.38 0.48 11.77
CA SER A 34 -5.26 -0.84 11.14
C SER A 34 -4.18 -0.82 10.08
N THR A 35 -3.18 -1.69 10.22
CA THR A 35 -2.08 -1.80 9.27
C THR A 35 -2.31 -2.99 8.36
N LYS A 36 -2.15 -2.81 7.04
CA LYS A 36 -2.19 -3.95 6.10
C LYS A 36 -0.95 -4.81 6.29
N LYS A 37 -1.09 -6.11 6.05
CA LYS A 37 0.03 -7.06 6.10
C LYS A 37 1.10 -6.63 5.08
N ARG A 38 2.37 -6.73 5.49
CA ARG A 38 3.50 -6.45 4.61
C ARG A 38 3.61 -7.55 3.55
N THR A 39 3.49 -7.17 2.29
CA THR A 39 3.75 -8.07 1.16
C THR A 39 5.25 -8.21 0.96
N GLY A 40 5.71 -9.42 0.64
CA GLY A 40 7.07 -9.63 0.16
C GLY A 40 7.27 -9.00 -1.22
N GLY A 41 8.47 -8.53 -1.53
CA GLY A 41 8.82 -8.09 -2.87
C GLY A 41 8.82 -9.24 -3.88
N PRO A 42 8.75 -8.94 -5.19
CA PRO A 42 8.86 -9.94 -6.23
C PRO A 42 10.21 -10.65 -6.15
N LYS A 43 10.17 -11.97 -6.31
CA LYS A 43 11.34 -12.86 -6.27
C LYS A 43 11.60 -13.42 -7.66
N TRP A 44 12.87 -13.64 -7.97
CA TRP A 44 13.26 -14.38 -9.16
C TRP A 44 12.76 -15.84 -9.07
N PRO A 45 12.10 -16.39 -10.11
CA PRO A 45 11.55 -17.74 -10.09
C PRO A 45 12.58 -18.85 -9.84
N VAL A 46 13.79 -18.73 -10.39
CA VAL A 46 14.80 -19.80 -10.34
C VAL A 46 15.59 -19.79 -9.03
N ASN A 47 15.98 -18.60 -8.55
CA ASN A 47 16.92 -18.47 -7.44
C ASN A 47 16.28 -17.92 -6.15
N GLY A 48 15.02 -17.49 -6.18
CA GLY A 48 14.31 -16.96 -5.00
C GLY A 48 14.84 -15.62 -4.45
N LYS A 49 15.90 -15.07 -5.07
CA LYS A 49 16.50 -13.78 -4.71
C LYS A 49 15.52 -12.64 -5.03
N MET A 50 15.49 -11.62 -4.17
CA MET A 50 14.66 -10.44 -4.39
C MET A 50 15.22 -9.63 -5.56
N ILE A 51 14.34 -9.19 -6.45
CA ILE A 51 14.73 -8.34 -7.57
C ILE A 51 15.05 -6.94 -7.02
N GLN A 52 16.31 -6.52 -7.12
CA GLN A 52 16.76 -5.20 -6.69
C GLN A 52 16.18 -4.12 -7.63
N GLY A 53 15.79 -2.96 -7.07
CA GLY A 53 15.20 -1.86 -7.83
C GLY A 53 13.69 -1.96 -8.09
N GLN A 54 13.07 -3.14 -7.97
CA GLN A 54 11.61 -3.26 -8.02
C GLN A 54 11.02 -3.10 -6.61
N GLY A 55 10.78 -1.86 -6.22
CA GLY A 55 9.91 -1.57 -5.08
C GLY A 55 8.53 -2.20 -5.27
N ILE A 56 7.92 -2.68 -4.18
CA ILE A 56 6.58 -3.32 -4.22
C ILE A 56 5.53 -2.37 -4.87
N GLY A 57 5.75 -1.05 -4.82
CA GLY A 57 4.90 -0.04 -5.45
C GLY A 57 5.06 0.10 -6.97
N VAL A 58 6.23 -0.19 -7.55
CA VAL A 58 6.48 0.00 -9.00
C VAL A 58 5.79 -1.09 -9.83
N ALA A 59 5.80 -2.33 -9.33
CA ALA A 59 5.02 -3.43 -9.92
C ALA A 59 3.50 -3.20 -9.83
N TRP A 60 3.04 -2.53 -8.76
CA TRP A 60 1.64 -2.12 -8.61
C TRP A 60 1.27 -1.05 -9.65
N PHE A 61 2.13 -0.06 -9.86
CA PHE A 61 1.93 1.01 -10.85
C PHE A 61 1.95 0.48 -12.29
N CYS A 62 2.89 -0.40 -12.64
CA CYS A 62 2.95 -1.02 -13.98
C CYS A 62 1.72 -1.91 -14.27
N ARG A 63 1.24 -2.68 -13.29
CA ARG A 63 0.04 -3.52 -13.48
C ARG A 63 -1.25 -2.70 -13.59
N TYR A 64 -1.34 -1.57 -12.88
CA TYR A 64 -2.47 -0.64 -13.00
C TYR A 64 -2.51 0.07 -14.36
N ASN A 65 -1.35 0.50 -14.88
CA ASN A 65 -1.27 1.15 -16.19
C ASN A 65 -1.54 0.17 -17.36
N LEU A 66 -1.09 -1.08 -17.26
CA LEU A 66 -1.35 -2.10 -18.30
C LEU A 66 -2.84 -2.49 -18.39
N LEU A 67 -3.58 -2.42 -17.28
CA LEU A 67 -5.02 -2.71 -17.22
C LEU A 67 -5.90 -1.53 -17.71
N ILE A 68 -5.40 -0.30 -17.61
CA ILE A 68 -6.10 0.90 -18.09
C ILE A 68 -5.80 1.15 -19.59
N GLY A 69 -4.58 0.83 -20.04
CA GLY A 69 -4.17 0.99 -21.45
C GLY A 69 -4.92 0.11 -22.46
N THR A 70 -5.65 -0.92 -22.01
CA THR A 70 -6.50 -1.76 -22.87
C THR A 70 -7.95 -1.28 -22.98
N LEU A 71 -8.35 -0.24 -22.24
CA LEU A 71 -9.75 0.22 -22.20
C LEU A 71 -9.99 1.64 -22.74
N VAL A 72 -8.95 2.40 -23.06
CA VAL A 72 -9.12 3.75 -23.63
C VAL A 72 -8.06 3.99 -24.70
N ALA A 73 -8.39 3.63 -25.95
CA ALA A 73 -7.88 4.39 -27.09
C ALA A 73 -8.72 5.68 -27.18
N PRO A 74 -8.06 6.85 -27.19
CA PRO A 74 -8.58 7.94 -27.99
C PRO A 74 -7.43 8.70 -28.64
N SER A 75 -7.49 8.77 -29.96
CA SER A 75 -7.23 9.99 -30.72
C SER A 75 -7.38 11.24 -29.86
N PHE A 76 -6.34 12.06 -29.69
CA PHE A 76 -6.42 13.52 -29.67
C PHE A 76 -5.04 14.17 -29.47
N LEU A 77 -4.79 15.16 -30.30
CA LEU A 77 -3.82 16.27 -30.16
C LEU A 77 -2.36 15.99 -30.52
N GLY A 78 -2.08 16.15 -31.82
CA GLY A 78 -0.98 17.04 -32.19
C GLY A 78 -1.41 18.50 -32.02
N LEU A 79 -0.53 19.34 -31.48
CA LEU A 79 -0.26 20.71 -31.93
C LEU A 79 1.01 21.22 -31.23
N ASN A 80 1.76 22.02 -31.97
CA ASN A 80 3.01 22.68 -31.61
C ASN A 80 2.84 23.78 -30.54
N ASP A 81 3.96 24.47 -30.30
CA ASP A 81 4.22 25.70 -29.53
C ASP A 81 4.72 25.41 -28.10
N HIS A 82 5.98 25.68 -27.72
CA HIS A 82 6.96 26.68 -28.17
C HIS A 82 8.41 26.22 -27.83
#